data_AF-A0A1V1PR51-F1
#
_entry.id   AF-A0A1V1PR51-F1
#
_cell.length_a   1.000
_cell.length_b   1.000
_cell.length_c   1.000
_cell.angle_alpha   90.00
_cell.angle_beta   90.00
_cell.angle_gamma   90.00
#
_symmetry.space_group_name_H-M   'P 1'
#
loop_
_entity.id
_entity.type
_entity.pdbx_description
1 polymer ?
#
loop_
_entity_poly.entity_id
_entity_poly.type
_entity_poly.pdbx_seq_one_letter_code
_entity_poly.pdbx_strand_id
1 'polypeptide(L)'
;MAARKLTVYLPPSLDAKVRKAARDQHRSESSIVLEALKARLERGDATNAVIEESARRQLSRVDARLEKVIGEGLILKEIVLLFVRVWLEHNPPIDEHLEEDAAASAEARFERFLDFVAQGLSPGKSLGAVFSSESAEAAADRTEEAMA
;
A
#
# COMPACT_ATOMS: atom_id res chain seq x y z
N MET A 1 47.20 -19.31 5.58
CA MET A 1 46.93 -17.86 5.55
C MET A 1 48.00 -17.13 6.33
N ALA A 2 48.59 -16.06 5.77
CA ALA A 2 49.63 -15.30 6.45
C ALA A 2 49.03 -14.45 7.58
N ALA A 3 49.51 -14.63 8.82
CA ALA A 3 49.08 -13.84 9.96
C ALA A 3 49.76 -12.45 9.92
N ARG A 4 48.96 -11.37 9.95
CA ARG A 4 49.46 -9.99 10.04
C ARG A 4 49.38 -9.51 11.49
N LYS A 5 50.47 -8.93 12.01
CA LYS A 5 50.47 -8.27 13.32
C LYS A 5 49.72 -6.94 13.25
N LEU A 6 48.73 -6.77 14.12
CA LEU A 6 47.97 -5.53 14.30
C LEU A 6 48.31 -4.95 15.68
N THR A 7 48.68 -3.68 15.75
CA THR A 7 48.92 -2.96 17.02
C THR A 7 47.85 -1.89 17.15
N VAL A 8 47.05 -1.94 18.22
CA VAL A 8 45.92 -1.02 18.45
C VAL A 8 46.01 -0.49 19.87
N TYR A 9 45.68 0.79 20.04
CA TYR A 9 45.57 1.39 21.37
C TYR A 9 44.23 1.01 21.99
N LEU A 10 44.27 0.44 23.21
CA LEU A 10 43.07 0.14 24.00
C LEU A 10 42.90 1.22 25.08
N PRO A 11 41.70 1.81 25.20
CA PRO A 11 41.36 2.63 26.36
C PRO A 11 41.58 1.85 27.67
N PRO A 12 41.99 2.51 28.77
CA PRO A 12 42.27 1.83 30.04
C PRO A 12 41.09 1.01 30.57
N SER A 13 39.86 1.47 30.33
CA SER A 13 38.63 0.77 30.73
C SER A 13 38.38 -0.53 29.96
N LEU A 14 38.86 -0.63 28.71
CA LEU A 14 38.76 -1.84 27.89
C LEU A 14 39.92 -2.80 28.17
N ASP A 15 41.14 -2.29 28.36
CA ASP A 15 42.30 -3.10 28.75
C ASP A 15 42.01 -3.87 30.06
N ALA A 16 41.47 -3.19 31.07
CA ALA A 16 41.08 -3.83 32.34
C ALA A 16 40.06 -4.98 32.14
N LYS A 17 39.09 -4.80 31.24
CA LYS A 17 38.07 -5.83 30.93
C LYS A 17 38.68 -7.02 30.19
N VAL A 18 39.56 -6.78 29.22
CA VAL A 18 40.24 -7.84 28.46
C VAL A 18 41.15 -8.64 29.39
N ARG A 19 41.94 -7.98 30.23
CA ARG A 19 42.81 -8.63 31.22
C ARG A 19 42.02 -9.48 32.20
N LYS A 20 40.91 -8.95 32.71
CA LYS A 20 40.02 -9.70 33.62
C LYS A 20 39.48 -10.95 32.91
N ALA A 21 38.91 -10.79 31.71
CA ALA A 21 38.35 -11.91 30.95
C ALA A 21 39.41 -12.97 30.59
N ALA A 22 40.62 -12.55 30.25
CA ALA A 22 41.76 -13.42 29.97
C ALA A 22 42.15 -14.25 31.21
N ARG A 23 42.16 -13.63 32.40
CA ARG A 23 42.43 -14.33 33.67
C ARG A 23 41.31 -15.30 34.02
N ASP A 24 40.06 -14.84 33.98
CA ASP A 24 38.89 -15.64 34.35
C ASP A 24 38.74 -16.89 33.44
N GLN A 25 39.15 -16.79 32.17
CA GLN A 25 39.05 -17.86 31.19
C GLN A 25 40.37 -18.61 30.95
N HIS A 26 41.45 -18.28 31.67
CA HIS A 26 42.79 -18.84 31.47
C HIS A 26 43.29 -18.80 30.02
N ARG A 27 43.04 -17.69 29.31
CA ARG A 27 43.40 -17.49 27.90
C ARG A 27 44.26 -16.25 27.72
N SER A 28 44.94 -16.14 26.57
CA SER A 28 45.70 -14.93 26.24
C SER A 28 44.78 -13.77 25.89
N GLU A 29 45.18 -12.55 26.26
CA GLU A 29 44.45 -11.32 25.93
C GLU A 29 44.20 -11.20 24.42
N SER A 30 45.20 -11.52 23.60
CA SER A 30 45.08 -11.54 22.14
C SER A 30 44.01 -12.52 21.64
N SER A 31 43.84 -13.66 22.30
CA SER A 31 42.81 -14.65 21.93
C SER A 31 41.41 -14.13 22.24
N ILE A 32 41.22 -13.48 23.39
CA ILE A 32 39.96 -12.84 23.78
C ILE A 32 39.59 -11.72 22.80
N VAL A 33 40.56 -10.86 22.45
CA VAL A 33 40.34 -9.76 21.50
C VAL A 33 40.00 -10.28 20.10
N LEU A 34 40.69 -11.33 19.63
CA LEU A 34 40.42 -11.93 18.33
C LEU A 34 39.01 -12.54 18.28
N GLU A 35 38.59 -13.23 19.32
CA GLU A 35 37.25 -13.83 19.39
C GLU A 35 36.16 -12.75 19.44
N ALA A 36 36.34 -11.72 20.25
CA ALA A 36 35.40 -10.59 20.31
C ALA A 36 35.28 -9.88 18.95
N LEU A 37 36.41 -9.71 18.24
CA LEU A 37 36.43 -9.14 16.89
C LEU A 37 35.69 -10.03 15.89
N LYS A 38 35.96 -11.35 15.89
CA LYS A 38 35.23 -12.31 15.03
C LYS A 38 33.73 -12.27 15.29
N ALA A 39 33.33 -12.37 16.55
CA ALA A 39 31.92 -12.34 16.94
C ALA A 39 31.23 -11.01 16.56
N ARG A 40 31.97 -9.89 16.57
CA ARG A 40 31.45 -8.59 16.15
C ARG A 40 31.25 -8.51 14.63
N LEU A 41 32.21 -9.00 13.85
CA LEU A 41 32.14 -9.00 12.39
C LEU A 41 31.04 -9.94 11.90
N GLU A 42 31.00 -11.17 12.41
CA GLU A 42 29.96 -12.15 12.07
C GLU A 42 28.55 -11.64 12.43
N ARG A 43 28.40 -10.95 13.57
CA ARG A 43 27.12 -10.33 13.95
C ARG A 43 26.75 -9.18 13.03
N GLY A 44 27.71 -8.38 12.58
CA GLY A 44 27.49 -7.31 11.61
C GLY A 44 26.95 -7.84 10.28
N ASP A 45 27.59 -8.88 9.77
CA ASP A 45 27.20 -9.51 8.50
C ASP A 45 25.82 -10.16 8.59
N ALA A 46 25.53 -10.89 9.68
CA ALA A 46 24.22 -11.50 9.89
C ALA A 46 23.10 -10.46 10.09
N THR A 47 23.38 -9.37 10.83
CA THR A 47 22.38 -8.31 11.08
C THR A 47 22.05 -7.56 9.78
N ASN A 48 23.06 -7.21 8.98
CA ASN A 48 22.85 -6.54 7.70
C ASN A 48 22.06 -7.43 6.72
N ALA A 49 22.41 -8.72 6.62
CA ALA A 49 21.68 -9.66 5.76
C ALA A 49 20.20 -9.80 6.15
N VAL A 50 19.88 -9.85 7.45
CA VAL A 50 18.49 -9.93 7.93
C VAL A 50 17.70 -8.66 7.61
N ILE A 51 18.33 -7.47 7.76
CA ILE A 51 17.70 -6.19 7.43
C ILE A 51 17.43 -6.11 5.92
N GLU A 52 18.41 -6.46 5.10
CA GLU A 52 18.27 -6.46 3.63
C GLU A 52 17.17 -7.42 3.16
N GLU A 53 17.14 -8.63 3.72
CA GLU A 53 16.10 -9.62 3.41
C GLU A 53 14.71 -9.16 3.86
N SER A 54 14.60 -8.53 5.03
CA SER A 54 13.35 -7.96 5.51
C SER A 54 12.84 -6.85 4.58
N ALA A 55 13.73 -5.93 4.18
CA ALA A 55 13.40 -4.86 3.25
C ALA A 55 12.93 -5.40 1.88
N ARG A 56 13.61 -6.41 1.33
CA ARG A 56 13.20 -7.08 0.09
C ARG A 56 11.82 -7.73 0.21
N ARG A 57 11.54 -8.40 1.33
CA ARG A 57 10.21 -8.99 1.58
C ARG A 57 9.13 -7.93 1.72
N GLN A 58 9.42 -6.82 2.37
CA GLN A 58 8.48 -5.71 2.47
C GLN A 58 8.18 -5.11 1.09
N LEU A 59 9.21 -4.92 0.26
CA LEU A 59 9.06 -4.43 -1.11
C LEU A 59 8.21 -5.38 -1.95
N SER A 60 8.53 -6.69 -1.93
CA SER A 60 7.76 -7.71 -2.64
C SER A 60 6.28 -7.74 -2.20
N ARG A 61 5.99 -7.52 -0.91
CA ARG A 61 4.61 -7.42 -0.41
C ARG A 61 3.90 -6.17 -0.94
N VAL A 62 4.60 -5.05 -1.10
CA VAL A 62 4.05 -3.82 -1.67
C VAL A 62 3.75 -4.03 -3.15
N ASP A 63 4.67 -4.63 -3.91
CA ASP A 63 4.48 -4.93 -5.33
C ASP A 63 3.27 -5.84 -5.56
N ALA A 64 3.15 -6.93 -4.80
CA ALA A 64 2.00 -7.83 -4.90
C ALA A 64 0.67 -7.13 -4.58
N ARG A 65 0.67 -6.17 -3.64
CA ARG A 65 -0.52 -5.36 -3.34
C ARG A 65 -0.84 -4.39 -4.47
N LEU A 66 0.19 -3.80 -5.09
CA LEU A 66 0.02 -2.90 -6.22
C LEU A 66 -0.55 -3.64 -7.43
N GLU A 67 0.01 -4.81 -7.77
CA GLU A 67 -0.51 -5.67 -8.83
C GLU A 67 -1.99 -6.05 -8.60
N LYS A 68 -2.34 -6.39 -7.35
CA LYS A 68 -3.73 -6.67 -6.98
C LYS A 68 -4.65 -5.48 -7.24
N VAL A 69 -4.27 -4.28 -6.80
CA VAL A 69 -5.06 -3.06 -7.00
C VAL A 69 -5.18 -2.71 -8.49
N ILE A 70 -4.11 -2.90 -9.27
CA ILE A 70 -4.16 -2.73 -10.73
C ILE A 70 -5.15 -3.71 -11.35
N GLY A 71 -5.12 -4.98 -10.94
CA GLY A 71 -6.07 -6.00 -11.39
C GLY A 71 -7.52 -5.65 -11.04
N GLU A 72 -7.79 -5.23 -9.79
CA GLU A 72 -9.11 -4.75 -9.35
C GLU A 72 -9.58 -3.54 -10.18
N GLY A 73 -8.67 -2.61 -10.52
CA GLY A 73 -8.97 -1.45 -11.37
C GLY A 73 -9.34 -1.82 -12.81
N LEU A 74 -8.70 -2.84 -13.38
CA LEU A 74 -9.06 -3.35 -14.71
C LEU A 74 -10.45 -3.99 -14.73
N ILE A 75 -10.79 -4.75 -13.68
CA ILE A 75 -12.13 -5.35 -13.52
C ILE A 75 -13.18 -4.24 -13.38
N LEU A 76 -12.92 -3.20 -12.59
CA LEU A 76 -13.83 -2.06 -12.45
C LEU A 76 -14.08 -1.38 -13.81
N LYS A 77 -13.03 -1.19 -14.61
CA LYS A 77 -13.15 -0.65 -15.97
C LYS A 77 -14.05 -1.52 -16.85
N GLU A 78 -13.89 -2.85 -16.80
CA GLU A 78 -14.74 -3.79 -17.55
C GLU A 78 -16.20 -3.73 -17.10
N ILE A 79 -16.45 -3.66 -15.79
CA ILE A 79 -17.81 -3.52 -15.24
C ILE A 79 -18.47 -2.22 -15.71
N VAL A 80 -17.75 -1.09 -15.68
CA VAL A 80 -18.28 0.20 -16.14
C VAL A 80 -18.58 0.17 -17.64
N LEU A 81 -17.69 -0.39 -18.46
CA LEU A 81 -17.94 -0.53 -19.90
C LEU A 81 -19.15 -1.43 -20.17
N LEU A 82 -19.28 -2.54 -19.44
CA LEU A 82 -20.43 -3.43 -19.55
C LEU A 82 -21.72 -2.74 -19.12
N PHE A 83 -21.69 -1.97 -18.03
CA PHE A 83 -22.82 -1.18 -17.57
C PHE A 83 -23.27 -0.16 -18.63
N VAL A 84 -22.34 0.62 -19.20
CA VAL A 84 -22.65 1.58 -20.27
C VAL A 84 -23.24 0.87 -21.48
N ARG A 85 -22.68 -0.27 -21.88
CA ARG A 85 -23.21 -1.07 -22.99
C ARG A 85 -24.63 -1.56 -22.72
N VAL A 86 -24.88 -2.16 -21.55
CA VAL A 86 -26.20 -2.65 -21.16
C VAL A 86 -27.20 -1.50 -21.09
N TRP A 87 -26.78 -0.33 -20.57
CA TRP A 87 -27.60 0.88 -20.52
C TRP A 87 -27.98 1.39 -21.91
N LEU A 88 -27.06 1.31 -22.89
CA LEU A 88 -27.34 1.66 -24.28
C LEU A 88 -28.20 0.59 -24.99
N GLU A 89 -28.01 -0.70 -24.70
CA GLU A 89 -28.77 -1.80 -25.31
C GLU A 89 -30.21 -1.94 -24.75
N HIS A 90 -30.44 -1.58 -23.48
CA HIS A 90 -31.75 -1.70 -22.82
C HIS A 90 -32.52 -0.37 -22.73
N ASN A 91 -32.02 0.71 -23.33
CA ASN A 91 -32.87 1.84 -23.67
C ASN A 91 -33.72 1.43 -24.89
N PRO A 92 -35.04 1.24 -24.74
CA PRO A 92 -35.88 0.86 -25.87
C PRO A 92 -35.78 1.94 -26.97
N PRO A 93 -35.76 1.56 -28.26
CA PRO A 93 -35.86 2.53 -29.35
C PRO A 93 -37.16 3.32 -29.16
N ILE A 94 -37.02 4.64 -29.05
CA ILE A 94 -38.14 5.54 -28.85
C ILE A 94 -38.79 5.80 -30.22
N ASP A 95 -40.11 5.80 -30.24
CA ASP A 95 -40.94 6.08 -31.41
C ASP A 95 -40.49 7.39 -32.10
N GLU A 96 -40.46 7.45 -33.44
CA GLU A 96 -39.94 8.59 -34.22
C GLU A 96 -40.57 9.94 -33.83
N HIS A 97 -41.76 9.92 -33.22
CA HIS A 97 -42.47 11.11 -32.73
C HIS A 97 -42.00 11.63 -31.36
N LEU A 98 -41.11 10.93 -30.68
CA LEU A 98 -40.57 11.27 -29.35
C LEU A 98 -39.02 11.28 -29.33
N GLU A 99 -38.38 11.26 -30.50
CA GLU A 99 -36.92 11.21 -30.65
C GLU A 99 -36.17 12.39 -30.01
N GLU A 100 -36.72 13.61 -30.09
CA GLU A 100 -36.09 14.79 -29.43
C GLU A 100 -36.13 14.66 -27.91
N ASP A 101 -37.26 14.22 -27.35
CA ASP A 101 -37.41 14.00 -25.90
C ASP A 101 -36.55 12.84 -25.41
N ALA A 102 -36.42 11.78 -26.22
CA ALA A 102 -35.56 10.62 -25.99
C ALA A 102 -34.07 10.99 -25.89
N ALA A 103 -33.57 11.70 -26.91
CA ALA A 103 -32.19 12.11 -27.00
C ALA A 103 -31.83 13.08 -25.87
N ALA A 104 -32.68 14.07 -25.61
CA ALA A 104 -32.53 14.99 -24.50
C ALA A 104 -32.50 14.27 -23.13
N SER A 105 -33.33 13.24 -22.97
CA SER A 105 -33.38 12.45 -21.74
C SER A 105 -32.14 11.56 -21.55
N ALA A 106 -31.57 11.02 -22.64
CA ALA A 106 -30.33 10.26 -22.60
C ALA A 106 -29.12 11.16 -22.29
N GLU A 107 -29.05 12.34 -22.90
CA GLU A 107 -27.99 13.33 -22.69
C GLU A 107 -28.03 13.89 -21.26
N ALA A 108 -29.21 14.25 -20.74
CA ALA A 108 -29.35 14.71 -19.36
C ALA A 108 -28.93 13.65 -18.32
N ARG A 109 -29.18 12.37 -18.59
CA ARG A 109 -28.74 11.27 -17.71
C ARG A 109 -27.23 11.04 -17.81
N PHE A 110 -26.65 11.18 -19.00
CA PHE A 110 -25.21 11.06 -19.22
C PHE A 110 -24.44 12.20 -18.55
N GLU A 111 -24.89 13.45 -18.70
CA GLU A 111 -24.31 14.60 -18.00
C GLU A 111 -24.38 14.43 -16.48
N ARG A 112 -25.53 14.01 -15.94
CA ARG A 112 -25.66 13.72 -14.49
C ARG A 112 -24.72 12.59 -14.03
N PHE A 113 -24.50 11.58 -14.87
CA PHE A 113 -23.50 10.53 -14.59
C PHE A 113 -22.07 11.09 -14.58
N LEU A 114 -21.71 11.94 -15.55
CA LEU A 114 -20.41 12.59 -15.60
C LEU A 114 -20.17 13.47 -14.36
N ASP A 115 -21.18 14.21 -13.90
CA ASP A 115 -21.12 15.00 -12.67
C ASP A 115 -20.81 14.13 -11.44
N PHE A 116 -21.46 12.98 -11.30
CA PHE A 116 -21.18 12.03 -10.22
C PHE A 116 -19.77 11.44 -10.30
N VAL A 117 -19.31 11.11 -11.51
CA VAL A 117 -17.94 10.62 -11.74
C VAL A 117 -16.91 11.70 -11.39
N ALA A 118 -17.15 12.95 -11.81
CA ALA A 118 -16.28 14.09 -11.50
C ALA A 118 -16.22 14.38 -9.99
N GLN A 119 -17.35 14.30 -9.27
CA GLN A 119 -17.39 14.42 -7.82
C GLN A 119 -16.62 13.31 -7.11
N GLY A 120 -16.69 12.08 -7.62
CA GLY A 120 -15.98 10.93 -7.07
C GLY A 120 -14.50 10.86 -7.38
N LEU A 121 -14.03 11.52 -8.45
CA LEU A 121 -12.61 11.67 -8.78
C LEU A 121 -11.92 12.77 -7.96
N SER A 122 -12.67 13.53 -7.14
CA SER A 122 -12.11 14.52 -6.23
C SER A 122 -11.21 13.84 -5.19
N PRO A 123 -9.96 14.31 -4.99
CA PRO A 123 -9.01 13.68 -4.09
C PRO A 123 -9.59 13.48 -2.68
N GLY A 124 -9.59 12.24 -2.20
CA GLY A 124 -10.01 11.89 -0.83
C GLY A 124 -11.51 11.61 -0.64
N LYS A 125 -12.33 11.64 -1.70
CA LYS A 125 -13.73 11.18 -1.64
C LYS A 125 -13.87 9.82 -2.34
N SER A 126 -14.59 8.90 -1.70
CA SER A 126 -14.97 7.62 -2.29
C SER A 126 -16.36 7.75 -2.91
N LEU A 127 -16.52 7.31 -4.16
CA LEU A 127 -17.83 7.24 -4.83
C LEU A 127 -18.89 6.55 -3.95
N GLY A 128 -18.51 5.48 -3.24
CA GLY A 128 -19.43 4.75 -2.36
C GLY A 128 -19.96 5.59 -1.17
N ALA A 129 -19.20 6.57 -0.68
CA ALA A 129 -19.65 7.44 0.40
C ALA A 129 -20.70 8.46 -0.09
N VAL A 130 -20.56 8.97 -1.31
CA VAL A 130 -21.48 9.93 -1.92
C VAL A 130 -22.84 9.29 -2.21
N PHE A 131 -22.85 8.09 -2.80
CA PHE A 131 -24.11 7.37 -3.04
C PHE A 131 -24.83 6.97 -1.74
N SER A 132 -24.07 6.66 -0.68
CA SER A 132 -24.65 6.34 0.63
C SER A 132 -25.35 7.54 1.28
N SER A 133 -24.76 8.74 1.17
CA SER A 133 -25.37 9.96 1.72
C SER A 133 -26.59 10.42 0.93
N GLU A 134 -26.53 10.38 -0.40
CA GLU A 134 -27.63 10.85 -1.26
C GLU A 134 -28.84 9.91 -1.19
N SER A 135 -28.60 8.59 -1.06
CA SER A 135 -29.66 7.61 -0.83
C SER A 135 -30.35 7.80 0.53
N ALA A 136 -29.62 8.27 1.54
CA ALA A 136 -30.16 8.59 2.86
C ALA A 136 -30.97 9.88 2.85
N GLU A 137 -30.51 10.91 2.11
CA GLU A 137 -31.23 12.17 1.92
C GLU A 137 -32.53 11.98 1.13
N ALA A 138 -32.50 11.24 0.02
CA ALA A 138 -33.68 10.92 -0.78
C ALA A 138 -34.67 9.98 -0.06
N ALA A 139 -34.21 9.23 0.94
CA ALA A 139 -35.09 8.48 1.83
C ALA A 139 -35.76 9.41 2.85
N ALA A 140 -35.03 10.36 3.43
CA ALA A 140 -35.56 11.33 4.38
C ALA A 140 -36.64 12.24 3.74
N ASP A 141 -36.40 12.75 2.54
CA ASP A 141 -37.31 13.64 1.81
C ASP A 141 -38.66 12.97 1.48
N ARG A 142 -38.63 11.69 1.07
CA ARG A 142 -39.83 10.87 0.87
C ARG A 142 -40.59 10.56 2.16
N THR A 143 -39.92 10.60 3.31
CA THR A 143 -40.57 10.38 4.61
C THR A 143 -41.25 11.65 5.11
N GLU A 144 -40.72 12.83 4.76
CA GLU A 144 -41.33 14.13 5.06
C GLU A 144 -42.53 14.42 4.13
N GLU A 145 -42.45 14.13 2.83
CA GLU A 145 -43.59 14.25 1.89
C GLU A 145 -44.77 13.33 2.24
N ALA A 146 -44.51 12.16 2.85
CA ALA A 146 -45.56 11.23 3.27
C ALA A 146 -46.24 11.61 4.61
N MET A 147 -45.67 12.57 5.35
CA MET A 147 -46.20 13.06 6.63
C MET A 147 -46.89 14.44 6.52
N ALA A 148 -46.86 15.07 5.34
CA ALA A 148 -47.55 16.33 5.02
C ALA A 148 -48.89 16.08 4.34
#